data_AF-A0A562HZI1-F1
#
_entry.id   AF-A0A562HZI1-F1
#
_cell.length_a   1.000
_cell.length_b   1.000
_cell.length_c   1.000
_cell.angle_alpha   90.00
_cell.angle_beta   90.00
_cell.angle_gamma   90.00
#
_symmetry.space_group_name_H-M   'P 1'
#
loop_
_entity.id
_entity.type
_entity.pdbx_description
1 polymer ?
#
loop_
_entity_poly.entity_id
_entity_poly.type
_entity_poly.pdbx_seq_one_letter_code
_entity_poly.pdbx_strand_id
1 'polypeptide(L)'
;MAGNAVEIGCGSFDLVTNSNRHELRVTTLDDSYGSLKRWFKDRHNRMCHKDGTFGLPPEYLFRVRVMHAFFSDEIQVASAAYSDTYLMRPGSIDYELSRREDQLQKLQMTFVQWDTFAALT
;
A
#
# COMPACT_ATOMS: atom_id res chain seq x y z
N MET A 1 -12.45 -53.84 -15.07
CA MET A 1 -12.06 -52.86 -14.05
C MET A 1 -10.61 -52.47 -14.30
N ALA A 2 -10.35 -51.28 -14.84
CA ALA A 2 -9.00 -50.79 -15.07
C ALA A 2 -8.49 -50.13 -13.78
N GLY A 3 -7.30 -50.53 -13.31
CA GLY A 3 -6.69 -50.00 -12.10
C GLY A 3 -6.17 -48.59 -12.34
N ASN A 4 -6.66 -47.62 -11.57
CA ASN A 4 -6.16 -46.26 -11.62
C ASN A 4 -4.81 -46.19 -10.90
N ALA A 5 -3.86 -45.48 -11.51
CA ALA A 5 -2.56 -45.21 -10.89
C ALA A 5 -2.77 -44.33 -9.63
N VAL A 6 -2.16 -44.75 -8.52
CA VAL A 6 -2.12 -44.02 -7.26
C VAL A 6 -0.69 -43.53 -7.07
N GLU A 7 -0.55 -42.26 -6.69
CA GLU A 7 0.74 -41.68 -6.38
C GLU A 7 1.30 -42.33 -5.11
N ILE A 8 2.43 -43.03 -5.25
CA ILE A 8 3.15 -43.65 -4.12
C ILE A 8 4.48 -42.92 -3.95
N GLY A 9 4.48 -41.95 -3.04
CA GLY A 9 5.63 -41.15 -2.65
C GLY A 9 5.18 -40.02 -1.71
N CYS A 10 5.84 -39.85 -0.57
CA CYS A 10 5.53 -38.79 0.40
C CYS A 10 6.63 -37.73 0.32
N GLY A 11 6.39 -36.65 -0.42
CA GLY A 11 7.33 -35.54 -0.50
C GLY A 11 6.87 -34.45 -1.45
N SER A 12 6.02 -33.54 -0.96
CA SER A 12 5.77 -32.28 -1.65
C SER A 12 6.80 -31.25 -1.17
N PHE A 13 7.62 -30.76 -2.09
CA PHE A 13 8.50 -29.61 -1.84
C PHE A 13 7.84 -28.35 -2.37
N ASP A 14 7.92 -27.27 -1.60
CA ASP A 14 7.33 -26.00 -1.98
C ASP A 14 8.11 -25.36 -3.13
N LEU A 15 7.38 -24.87 -4.14
CA LEU A 15 7.94 -24.08 -5.24
C LEU A 15 7.43 -22.66 -5.10
N VAL A 16 8.29 -21.79 -4.57
CA VAL A 16 7.99 -20.36 -4.48
C VAL A 16 7.99 -19.76 -5.89
N THR A 17 6.79 -19.61 -6.46
CA THR A 17 6.60 -19.12 -7.85
C THR A 17 6.42 -17.62 -7.93
N ASN A 18 5.89 -16.98 -6.89
CA ASN A 18 5.56 -15.57 -6.89
C ASN A 18 5.84 -14.93 -5.53
N SER A 19 6.34 -13.69 -5.56
CA SER A 19 6.29 -12.80 -4.40
C SER A 19 5.08 -11.89 -4.56
N ASN A 20 4.17 -11.93 -3.59
CA ASN A 20 2.99 -11.06 -3.62
C ASN A 20 3.40 -9.64 -3.24
N ARG A 21 2.87 -8.66 -4.01
CA ARG A 21 3.06 -7.24 -3.72
C ARG A 21 2.43 -6.90 -2.37
N HIS A 22 3.11 -6.09 -1.57
CA HIS A 22 2.53 -5.60 -0.33
C HIS A 22 1.39 -4.61 -0.59
N GLU A 23 0.30 -4.77 0.15
CA GLU A 23 -0.81 -3.82 0.21
C GLU A 23 -0.79 -3.13 1.57
N LEU A 24 -0.74 -1.80 1.56
CA LEU A 24 -0.80 -0.98 2.78
C LEU A 24 -2.18 -0.35 2.87
N ARG A 25 -2.90 -0.67 3.96
CA ARG A 25 -4.17 -0.03 4.30
C ARG A 25 -3.96 0.96 5.44
N VAL A 26 -4.31 2.23 5.20
CA VAL A 26 -4.20 3.33 6.17
C VAL A 26 -5.59 3.84 6.50
N THR A 27 -5.93 3.84 7.79
CA THR A 27 -7.15 4.45 8.31
C THR A 27 -6.79 5.74 9.01
N THR A 28 -7.36 6.86 8.57
CA THR A 28 -7.04 8.19 9.11
C THR A 28 -8.28 9.09 9.13
N LEU A 29 -8.15 10.25 9.75
CA LEU A 29 -9.14 11.31 9.78
C LEU A 29 -8.76 12.38 8.74
N ASP A 30 -9.72 12.81 7.92
CA ASP A 30 -9.56 13.96 7.02
C ASP A 30 -10.01 15.25 7.71
N ASP A 31 -9.49 16.37 7.22
CA ASP A 31 -9.97 17.69 7.62
C ASP A 31 -11.32 18.04 6.97
N SER A 32 -11.94 19.12 7.43
CA SER A 32 -13.21 19.62 6.88
C SER A 32 -13.09 20.10 5.42
N TYR A 33 -11.88 20.39 4.95
CA TYR A 33 -11.62 20.82 3.57
C TYR A 33 -11.51 19.64 2.59
N GLY A 34 -11.33 18.42 3.13
CA GLY A 34 -11.13 17.20 2.37
C GLY A 34 -9.72 17.09 1.77
N SER A 35 -8.70 17.60 2.47
CA SER A 35 -7.34 17.68 1.93
C SER A 35 -6.78 16.33 1.53
N LEU A 36 -6.94 15.28 2.36
CA LEU A 36 -6.45 13.95 2.04
C LEU A 36 -7.22 13.33 0.88
N LYS A 37 -8.54 13.50 0.84
CA LYS A 37 -9.36 13.05 -0.29
C LYS A 37 -8.92 13.66 -1.61
N ARG A 38 -8.69 14.97 -1.63
CA ARG A 38 -8.24 15.69 -2.83
C ARG A 38 -6.86 15.24 -3.24
N TRP A 39 -5.92 15.16 -2.30
CA TRP A 39 -4.58 14.67 -2.54
C TRP A 39 -4.58 13.26 -3.15
N PHE A 40 -5.37 12.34 -2.58
CA PHE A 40 -5.46 10.96 -3.06
C PHE A 40 -6.03 10.92 -4.49
N LYS A 41 -7.11 11.67 -4.73
CA LYS A 41 -7.75 11.78 -6.05
C LYS A 41 -6.79 12.36 -7.09
N ASP A 42 -6.07 13.43 -6.75
CA ASP A 42 -5.09 14.04 -7.64
C ASP A 42 -3.95 13.09 -7.97
N ARG A 43 -3.49 12.31 -6.99
CA ARG A 43 -2.46 11.30 -7.21
C ARG A 43 -2.96 10.18 -8.12
N HIS A 44 -4.18 9.71 -7.91
CA HIS A 44 -4.81 8.71 -8.77
C HIS A 44 -5.00 9.23 -10.22
N ASN A 45 -5.38 10.50 -10.38
CA ASN A 45 -5.51 11.13 -11.71
C ASN A 45 -4.18 11.27 -12.47
N ARG A 46 -3.04 11.27 -11.77
CA ARG A 46 -1.71 11.20 -12.41
C ARG A 46 -1.35 9.80 -12.89
N MET A 47 -1.97 8.77 -12.31
CA MET A 47 -1.79 7.41 -12.82
C MET A 47 -2.58 7.22 -14.12
N CYS A 48 -3.83 7.65 -14.12
CA CYS A 48 -4.71 7.60 -15.29
C CYS A 48 -5.28 9.00 -15.54
N HIS A 49 -4.75 9.66 -16.56
CA HIS A 49 -5.21 10.99 -16.97
C HIS A 49 -6.61 10.89 -17.59
N LYS A 50 -7.35 12.00 -17.53
CA LYS A 50 -8.73 12.07 -18.06
C LYS A 50 -8.80 11.92 -19.58
N ASP A 51 -7.69 12.13 -20.28
CA ASP A 51 -7.56 11.97 -21.72
C ASP A 51 -7.34 10.50 -22.14
N GLY A 52 -7.30 9.57 -21.19
CA GLY A 52 -7.08 8.14 -21.44
C GLY A 52 -5.61 7.75 -21.52
N THR A 53 -4.69 8.70 -21.33
CA THR A 53 -3.25 8.40 -21.22
C THR A 53 -2.86 7.99 -19.80
N PHE A 54 -1.76 7.25 -19.68
CA PHE A 54 -1.17 6.89 -18.39
C PHE A 54 0.02 7.81 -18.10
N GLY A 55 0.11 8.30 -16.88
CA GLY A 55 1.27 9.06 -16.43
C GLY A 55 2.50 8.17 -16.28
N LEU A 56 3.66 8.81 -16.20
CA LEU A 56 4.91 8.10 -15.97
C LEU A 56 5.01 7.65 -14.50
N PRO A 57 5.64 6.51 -14.20
CA PRO A 57 5.79 6.03 -12.82
C PRO A 57 6.31 7.10 -11.83
N PRO A 58 7.32 7.94 -12.15
CA PRO A 58 7.75 9.00 -11.26
C PRO A 58 6.68 10.06 -10.88
N GLU A 59 5.61 10.19 -11.66
CA GLU A 59 4.58 11.23 -11.48
C GLU A 59 3.53 10.84 -10.43
N TYR A 60 3.22 9.55 -10.32
CA TYR A 60 2.20 9.01 -9.41
C TYR A 60 2.75 8.10 -8.31
N LEU A 61 3.99 7.62 -8.42
CA LEU A 61 4.62 6.87 -7.34
C LEU A 61 5.04 7.79 -6.20
N PHE A 62 4.98 7.26 -4.99
CA PHE A 62 5.47 7.95 -3.81
C PHE A 62 6.07 6.96 -2.81
N ARG A 63 7.00 7.47 -2.02
CA ARG A 63 7.70 6.69 -1.00
C ARG A 63 6.94 6.77 0.32
N VAL A 64 6.60 5.63 0.88
CA VAL A 64 6.01 5.50 2.22
C VAL A 64 7.07 4.93 3.15
N ARG A 65 7.35 5.63 4.24
CA ARG A 65 8.25 5.14 5.29
C ARG A 65 7.43 4.89 6.55
N VAL A 66 7.33 3.63 6.97
CA VAL A 66 6.68 3.24 8.21
C VAL A 66 7.75 3.16 9.29
N MET A 67 7.65 4.01 10.31
CA MET A 67 8.60 4.09 11.41
C MET A 67 7.90 3.66 12.70
N HIS A 68 8.49 2.72 13.44
CA HIS A 68 8.10 2.43 14.82
C HIS A 68 9.04 3.18 15.75
N ALA A 69 8.67 4.40 16.11
CA ALA A 69 9.40 5.16 17.11
C ALA A 69 8.94 4.78 18.52
N PHE A 70 9.88 4.49 19.41
CA PHE A 70 9.65 4.55 20.85
C PHE A 70 9.70 6.03 21.28
N PHE A 71 8.80 6.44 22.18
CA PHE A 71 8.90 7.75 22.83
C PHE A 71 10.10 7.73 23.79
N SER A 72 11.28 8.11 23.30
CA SER A 72 12.41 8.50 24.13
C SER A 72 13.03 9.77 23.53
N ASP A 73 13.32 10.75 24.37
CA ASP A 73 13.82 12.09 23.99
C ASP A 73 15.14 12.09 23.19
N GLU A 74 15.81 10.94 23.08
CA GLU A 74 16.98 10.73 22.23
C GLU A 74 16.57 10.30 20.82
N ILE A 75 16.19 11.29 20.00
CA ILE A 75 15.94 11.16 18.55
C ILE A 75 17.15 10.56 17.78
N GLN A 76 18.33 10.51 18.41
CA GLN A 76 19.55 9.91 17.85
C GLN A 76 19.57 8.37 17.84
N VAL A 77 18.67 7.69 18.56
CA VAL A 77 18.55 6.20 18.52
C VAL A 77 17.61 5.74 17.40
N ALA A 78 17.10 6.66 16.56
CA ALA A 78 16.22 6.36 15.43
C ALA A 78 16.84 5.45 14.35
N SER A 79 18.14 5.12 14.43
CA SER A 79 18.76 4.08 13.60
C SER A 79 18.43 2.65 14.05
N ALA A 80 17.95 2.45 15.29
CA ALA A 80 17.56 1.14 15.83
C ALA A 80 16.03 0.90 15.79
N ALA A 81 15.25 1.93 15.47
CA ALA A 81 13.80 1.85 15.31
C ALA A 81 13.47 1.09 14.02
N TYR A 82 12.50 0.16 14.08
CA TYR A 82 12.03 -0.53 12.88
C TYR A 82 11.53 0.50 11.87
N SER A 83 12.18 0.53 10.71
CA SER A 83 11.81 1.39 9.60
C SER A 83 11.71 0.58 8.33
N ASP A 84 10.54 0.60 7.70
CA ASP A 84 10.34 -0.02 6.40
C ASP A 84 9.95 1.05 5.36
N THR A 85 10.49 0.92 4.16
CA THR A 85 10.33 1.91 3.09
C THR A 85 9.80 1.23 1.84
N TYR A 86 8.64 1.69 1.39
CA TYR A 86 7.97 1.17 0.22
C TYR A 86 7.82 2.24 -0.85
N LEU A 87 7.96 1.83 -2.11
CA LEU A 87 7.51 2.62 -3.25
C LEU A 87 6.09 2.15 -3.60
N MET A 88 5.11 3.05 -3.52
CA MET A 88 3.70 2.69 -3.63
C MET A 88 2.96 3.54 -4.65
N ARG A 89 1.88 2.97 -5.19
CA ARG A 89 0.86 3.65 -6.00
C ARG A 89 -0.48 3.68 -5.26
N PRO A 90 -1.35 4.69 -5.49
CA PRO A 90 -2.70 4.69 -4.96
C PRO A 90 -3.51 3.51 -5.50
N GLY A 91 -4.26 2.85 -4.61
CA GLY A 91 -5.19 1.77 -4.94
C GLY A 91 -6.63 2.27 -4.88
N SER A 92 -7.26 2.18 -3.71
CA SER A 92 -8.64 2.61 -3.47
C SER A 92 -8.74 3.55 -2.27
N ILE A 93 -9.82 4.32 -2.21
CA ILE A 93 -10.18 5.13 -1.05
C ILE A 93 -11.66 4.94 -0.73
N ASP A 94 -11.95 4.59 0.52
CA ASP A 94 -13.29 4.45 1.07
C ASP A 94 -13.50 5.51 2.16
N TYR A 95 -14.68 6.09 2.22
CA TYR A 95 -15.03 7.05 3.27
C TYR A 95 -16.50 6.93 3.64
N GLU A 96 -16.78 6.96 4.94
CA GLU A 96 -18.14 6.97 5.45
C GLU A 96 -18.57 8.42 5.69
N LEU A 97 -19.79 8.76 5.28
CA LEU A 97 -20.41 10.05 5.55
C LEU A 97 -21.24 9.93 6.83
N SER A 98 -20.64 10.25 7.98
CA SER A 98 -21.43 10.52 9.18
C SER A 98 -21.99 11.94 9.08
N ARG A 99 -23.30 12.08 8.89
CA ARG A 99 -24.00 13.38 8.83
C ARG A 99 -24.51 13.83 10.20
N ARG A 100 -24.28 13.03 11.26
CA ARG A 100 -24.93 13.19 12.56
C ARG A 100 -24.04 13.81 13.63
N GLU A 101 -22.74 13.86 13.42
CA GLU A 101 -21.79 14.44 14.36
C GLU A 101 -20.78 15.28 13.59
N ASP A 102 -20.43 16.45 14.14
CA ASP A 102 -19.40 17.39 13.66
C ASP A 102 -17.97 16.82 13.82
N GLN A 103 -17.81 15.53 13.49
CA GLN A 103 -16.59 14.76 13.64
C GLN A 103 -15.79 14.78 12.34
N LEU A 104 -14.46 14.76 12.51
CA LEU A 104 -13.53 14.56 11.39
C LEU A 104 -13.89 13.30 10.62
N GLN A 105 -13.83 13.39 9.30
CA GLN A 105 -14.29 12.30 8.45
C GLN A 105 -13.27 11.16 8.42
N LYS A 106 -13.71 9.95 8.76
CA LYS A 106 -12.87 8.75 8.65
C LYS A 106 -12.67 8.35 7.19
N LEU A 107 -11.42 8.18 6.80
CA LEU A 107 -10.97 7.67 5.52
C LEU A 107 -10.24 6.36 5.70
N GLN A 108 -10.43 5.46 4.75
CA GLN A 108 -9.62 4.28 4.58
C GLN A 108 -8.99 4.32 3.19
N MET A 109 -7.66 4.43 3.14
CA MET A 109 -6.89 4.46 1.90
C MET A 109 -6.10 3.16 1.75
N THR A 110 -6.05 2.65 0.54
CA THR A 110 -5.28 1.47 0.17
C THR A 110 -4.20 1.86 -0.83
N PHE A 111 -2.98 1.38 -0.58
CA PHE A 111 -1.82 1.58 -1.43
C PHE A 111 -1.23 0.24 -1.83
N VAL A 112 -0.82 0.12 -3.08
CA VAL A 112 -0.24 -1.11 -3.62
C VAL A 112 1.23 -0.84 -3.91
N GLN A 113 2.11 -1.73 -3.44
CA GLN A 113 3.52 -1.66 -3.73
C GLN A 113 3.77 -1.68 -5.24
N TRP A 114 4.64 -0.78 -5.68
CA TRP A 114 5.16 -0.78 -7.04
C TRP A 114 6.25 -1.84 -7.16
N ASP A 115 6.07 -2.69 -8.16
CA ASP A 115 6.88 -3.88 -8.36
C ASP A 115 8.09 -3.52 -9.18
N THR A 116 9.17 -3.15 -8.50
CA THR A 116 10.49 -3.10 -9.12
C THR A 116 11.23 -4.38 -8.75
N PHE A 117 11.27 -5.32 -9.70
CA PHE A 117 12.25 -6.42 -9.74
C PHE A 117 13.71 -5.91 -9.72
N ALA A 118 13.93 -4.61 -9.89
CA ALA A 118 15.21 -3.95 -9.69
C ALA A 118 15.30 -3.43 -8.25
N ALA A 119 16.22 -3.99 -7.47
CA ALA A 119 16.70 -3.34 -6.27
C ALA A 119 17.18 -1.93 -6.63
N LEU A 120 16.58 -0.90 -6.03
CA LEU A 120 17.18 0.42 -5.96
C LEU A 120 18.19 0.40 -4.80
N THR A 121 19.33 -0.26 -5.04
CA THR A 121 20.58 -0.10 -4.28
C THR A 121 21.46 0.94 -4.94
#